data_AF-A0A3N9NJV3-F1
#
_entry.id   AF-A0A3N9NJV3-F1
#
_cell.length_a   1.000
_cell.length_b   1.000
_cell.length_c   1.000
_cell.angle_alpha   90.00
_cell.angle_beta   90.00
_cell.angle_gamma   90.00
#
_symmetry.space_group_name_H-M   'P 1'
#
loop_
_entity.id
_entity.type
_entity.pdbx_description
1 polymer ?
#
loop_
_entity_poly.entity_id
_entity_poly.type
_entity_poly.pdbx_seq_one_letter_code
_entity_poly.pdbx_strand_id
1 'polypeptide(L)'
;MREICIPLPDFLEQQIANVEVTINGEKRRYNFRVESFPWEVEDEVGLNEAQRVENRINRLKQNIESYDKNWRLVQIFKPSTGSSFIQVLFKQNM
;
A
#
# COMPACT_ATOMS: atom_id res chain seq x y z
N MET A 1 -9.69 9.34 19.25
CA MET A 1 -8.63 8.31 19.25
C MET A 1 -7.41 8.90 19.95
N ARG A 2 -6.59 8.07 20.62
CA ARG A 2 -5.24 8.48 21.06
C ARG A 2 -4.26 7.88 20.06
N GLU A 3 -3.56 8.72 19.31
CA GLU A 3 -2.73 8.31 18.18
C GLU A 3 -1.27 8.71 18.42
N ILE A 4 -0.35 7.84 18.01
CA ILE A 4 1.09 8.13 17.94
C ILE A 4 1.46 8.05 16.47
N CYS A 5 1.86 9.17 15.88
CA CYS A 5 2.31 9.24 14.49
C CYS A 5 3.83 9.11 14.46
N ILE A 6 4.32 8.05 13.81
CA ILE A 6 5.75 7.83 13.60
C ILE A 6 6.01 8.07 12.12
N PRO A 7 6.79 9.10 11.74
CA PRO A 7 7.18 9.27 10.35
C PRO A 7 8.06 8.09 9.96
N LEU A 8 7.66 7.38 8.91
CA LEU A 8 8.45 6.32 8.33
C LEU A 8 9.25 6.93 7.17
N PRO A 9 10.52 6.54 6.98
CA PRO A 9 11.28 6.93 5.80
C PRO A 9 10.61 6.36 4.55
N ASP A 10 10.98 6.87 3.38
CA ASP A 10 10.51 6.31 2.11
C ASP A 10 10.86 4.82 2.04
N PHE A 11 9.86 4.01 1.71
CA PHE A 11 10.02 2.58 1.55
C PHE A 11 10.50 2.28 0.14
N LEU A 12 11.56 1.47 0.03
CA LEU A 12 11.83 0.73 -1.19
C LEU A 12 10.83 -0.42 -1.33
N GLU A 13 10.74 -1.00 -2.52
CA GLU A 13 9.86 -2.14 -2.78
C GLU A 13 10.13 -3.30 -1.81
N GLN A 14 9.06 -3.95 -1.34
CA GLN A 14 9.10 -5.16 -0.51
C GLN A 14 9.72 -4.99 0.89
N GLN A 15 9.85 -3.75 1.38
CA GLN A 15 10.33 -3.47 2.74
C GLN A 15 9.21 -3.57 3.79
N ILE A 16 9.55 -4.13 4.96
CA ILE A 16 8.65 -4.29 6.10
C ILE A 16 9.14 -3.39 7.25
N ALA A 17 8.27 -2.48 7.73
CA ALA A 17 8.48 -1.74 8.97
C ALA A 17 7.86 -2.47 10.15
N ASN A 18 8.63 -2.67 11.20
CA ASN A 18 8.16 -3.24 12.47
C ASN A 18 8.18 -2.16 13.54
N VAL A 19 7.04 -1.94 14.20
CA VAL A 19 6.90 -0.99 15.31
C VAL A 19 6.59 -1.78 16.58
N GLU A 20 7.46 -1.74 17.58
CA GLU A 20 7.23 -2.30 18.90
C GLU A 20 6.95 -1.17 19.90
N VAL A 21 5.76 -1.19 20.53
CA VAL A 21 5.36 -0.22 21.54
C VAL A 21 5.23 -0.94 22.87
N THR A 22 5.78 -0.35 23.94
CA THR A 22 5.61 -0.86 25.31
C THR A 22 4.66 0.06 26.07
N ILE A 23 3.56 -0.49 26.62
CA ILE A 23 2.56 0.24 27.40
C ILE A 23 2.42 -0.48 28.75
N ASN A 24 2.74 0.21 29.86
CA ASN A 24 2.71 -0.38 31.20
C ASN A 24 3.50 -1.70 31.34
N GLY A 25 4.63 -1.81 30.63
CA GLY A 25 5.45 -3.03 30.61
C GLY A 25 4.97 -4.12 29.63
N GLU A 26 3.79 -3.98 29.03
CA GLU A 26 3.32 -4.90 27.99
C GLU A 26 3.84 -4.48 26.61
N LYS A 27 4.54 -5.39 25.93
CA LYS A 27 5.00 -5.20 24.55
C LYS A 27 3.89 -5.52 23.56
N ARG A 28 3.64 -4.61 22.64
CA ARG A 28 2.77 -4.81 21.46
C ARG A 28 3.58 -4.55 20.21
N ARG A 29 3.59 -5.52 19.29
CA ARG A 29 4.28 -5.43 18.01
C ARG A 29 3.27 -5.21 16.90
N TYR A 30 3.52 -4.24 16.05
CA TYR A 30 2.74 -3.92 14.87
C TYR A 30 3.63 -4.05 13.65
N ASN A 31 3.21 -4.84 12.67
CA ASN A 31 3.96 -5.03 11.43
C ASN A 31 3.23 -4.31 10.31
N PHE A 32 3.98 -3.48 9.59
CA PHE A 32 3.52 -2.69 8.45
C PHE A 32 4.38 -3.03 7.24
N ARG A 33 3.77 -3.02 6.06
CA ARG A 33 4.48 -3.29 4.81
C ARG A 33 3.99 -2.35 3.73
N VAL A 34 4.92 -1.81 2.95
CA VAL A 34 4.59 -1.07 1.74
C VAL A 34 4.82 -1.99 0.55
N GLU A 35 3.78 -2.17 -0.25
CA GLU A 35 3.81 -2.91 -1.50
C GLU A 35 3.68 -1.97 -2.69
N SER A 36 4.39 -2.27 -3.78
CA SER A 36 4.33 -1.53 -5.04
C SER A 36 3.58 -2.35 -6.07
N PHE A 37 2.44 -1.84 -6.53
CA PHE A 37 1.68 -2.47 -7.60
C PHE A 37 1.86 -1.73 -8.93
N PRO A 38 1.88 -2.43 -10.07
CA PRO A 38 1.89 -1.79 -11.38
C PRO A 38 0.72 -0.82 -11.53
N TRP A 39 1.01 0.42 -11.94
CA TRP A 39 0.04 1.50 -12.12
C TRP A 39 -0.12 1.85 -13.60
N GLU A 40 0.98 2.17 -14.29
CA GLU A 40 1.00 2.40 -15.73
C GLU A 40 1.26 1.07 -16.45
N VAL A 41 0.50 0.80 -17.51
CA VAL A 41 0.71 -0.36 -18.38
C VAL A 41 0.62 0.14 -19.82
N GLU A 42 1.60 -0.19 -20.65
CA GLU A 42 1.73 0.32 -22.02
C GLU A 42 0.58 -0.13 -22.95
N ASP A 43 -0.16 -1.18 -22.58
CA ASP A 43 -1.23 -1.80 -23.37
C ASP A 43 -2.59 -1.07 -23.33
N GLU A 44 -2.58 0.25 -23.09
CA GLU A 44 -3.79 1.10 -23.09
C GLU A 44 -3.97 1.88 -24.41
N VAL A 45 -3.43 1.35 -25.51
CA VAL A 45 -3.49 1.97 -26.84
C VAL A 45 -4.94 2.08 -27.31
N GLY A 46 -5.37 3.29 -27.65
CA GLY A 46 -6.73 3.57 -28.18
C GLY A 46 -7.81 3.85 -27.12
N LEU A 47 -7.47 3.82 -25.82
CA LEU A 47 -8.39 4.17 -24.74
C LEU A 47 -8.39 5.67 -24.44
N ASN A 48 -9.54 6.22 -24.09
CA ASN A 48 -9.62 7.57 -23.53
C ASN A 48 -9.14 7.60 -22.06
N GLU A 49 -8.93 8.80 -21.50
CA GLU A 49 -8.41 8.95 -20.14
C GLU A 49 -9.31 8.30 -19.06
N ALA A 50 -10.63 8.42 -19.18
CA ALA A 50 -11.56 7.83 -18.22
C ALA A 50 -11.46 6.29 -18.19
N GLN A 51 -11.40 5.66 -19.37
CA GLN A 51 -11.23 4.21 -19.50
C GLN A 51 -9.88 3.73 -18.95
N ARG A 52 -8.81 4.50 -19.17
CA ARG A 52 -7.49 4.22 -18.61
C ARG A 52 -7.50 4.25 -17.08
N VAL A 53 -8.11 5.28 -16.50
CA VAL A 53 -8.26 5.40 -15.04
C VAL A 53 -9.09 4.24 -14.47
N GLU A 54 -10.19 3.88 -15.12
CA GLU A 54 -11.03 2.76 -14.69
C GLU A 54 -10.26 1.43 -14.70
N ASN A 55 -9.51 1.15 -15.78
CA ASN A 55 -8.68 -0.05 -15.88
C ASN A 55 -7.62 -0.12 -14.78
N ARG A 56 -6.95 1.01 -14.48
CA ARG A 56 -5.95 1.10 -13.39
C ARG A 56 -6.58 0.79 -12.04
N ILE A 57 -7.74 1.38 -11.76
CA ILE A 57 -8.47 1.13 -10.51
C ILE A 57 -8.87 -0.34 -10.40
N ASN A 58 -9.36 -0.95 -11.48
CA ASN A 58 -9.78 -2.35 -11.47
C ASN A 58 -8.59 -3.31 -11.26
N ARG A 59 -7.44 -3.06 -11.92
CA ARG A 59 -6.21 -3.83 -11.68
C ARG A 59 -5.74 -3.69 -10.22
N LEU A 60 -5.74 -2.47 -9.69
CA LEU A 60 -5.34 -2.24 -8.31
C LEU A 60 -6.26 -2.96 -7.32
N LYS A 61 -7.58 -2.92 -7.53
CA LYS A 61 -8.55 -3.67 -6.72
C LYS A 61 -8.24 -5.16 -6.73
N GLN A 62 -8.05 -5.75 -7.91
CA GLN A 62 -7.71 -7.17 -8.05
C GLN A 62 -6.40 -7.53 -7.35
N ASN A 63 -5.37 -6.68 -7.48
CA ASN A 63 -4.08 -6.86 -6.80
C ASN A 63 -4.23 -6.82 -5.28
N ILE A 64 -5.02 -5.88 -4.74
CA ILE A 64 -5.28 -5.77 -3.29
C ILE A 64 -6.12 -6.95 -2.79
N GLU A 65 -7.16 -7.37 -3.54
CA GLU A 65 -8.06 -8.46 -3.15
C GLU A 65 -7.38 -9.83 -3.19
N SER A 66 -6.44 -10.02 -4.13
CA SER A 66 -5.64 -11.24 -4.25
C SER A 66 -4.41 -11.27 -3.34
N TYR A 67 -4.12 -10.17 -2.63
CA TYR A 67 -3.00 -10.08 -1.71
C TYR A 67 -3.19 -10.98 -0.45
N ASP A 68 -2.12 -11.14 0.33
CA ASP A 68 -2.12 -11.98 1.54
C ASP A 68 -3.19 -11.51 2.55
N LYS A 69 -4.15 -12.40 2.84
CA LYS A 69 -5.28 -12.17 3.74
C LYS A 69 -4.88 -11.92 5.20
N ASN A 70 -3.64 -12.26 5.57
CA ASN A 70 -3.08 -11.91 6.87
C ASN A 70 -2.72 -10.42 6.96
N TRP A 71 -2.86 -9.66 5.87
CA TRP A 71 -2.58 -8.24 5.82
C TRP A 71 -3.84 -7.48 5.43
N ARG A 72 -4.13 -6.40 6.16
CA ARG A 72 -5.24 -5.50 5.84
C ARG A 72 -4.73 -4.23 5.18
N LEU A 73 -5.48 -3.76 4.19
CA LEU A 73 -5.27 -2.45 3.59
C LEU A 73 -5.40 -1.34 4.65
N VAL A 74 -4.44 -0.43 4.71
CA VAL A 74 -4.46 0.76 5.57
C VAL A 74 -4.58 2.03 4.73
N GLN A 75 -3.73 2.16 3.71
CA GLN A 75 -3.65 3.37 2.90
C GLN A 75 -3.17 3.06 1.49
N ILE A 76 -3.74 3.74 0.50
CA ILE A 76 -3.21 3.80 -0.88
C ILE A 76 -2.54 5.16 -1.02
N PHE A 77 -1.27 5.18 -1.42
CA PHE A 77 -0.56 6.43 -1.63
C PHE A 77 -0.92 7.03 -2.99
N LYS A 78 -0.83 8.36 -3.10
CA LYS A 78 -0.99 9.04 -4.37
C LYS A 78 0.21 8.67 -5.27
N PRO A 79 0.00 8.15 -6.49
CA PRO A 79 1.09 7.93 -7.42
C PRO A 79 1.72 9.28 -7.80
N SER A 80 3.06 9.33 -7.86
CA SER A 80 3.77 10.49 -8.39
C SER A 80 3.54 10.62 -9.90
N THR A 81 3.65 11.83 -10.42
CA THR A 81 3.52 12.10 -11.86
C THR A 81 4.54 11.26 -12.64
N GLY A 82 4.07 10.44 -13.57
CA GLY A 82 4.93 9.54 -14.36
C GLY A 82 5.38 8.26 -13.65
N SER A 83 4.82 7.94 -12.47
CA SER A 83 5.14 6.70 -11.77
C SER A 83 4.55 5.47 -12.48
N SER A 84 5.40 4.47 -12.73
CA SER A 84 4.95 3.15 -13.22
C SER A 84 4.28 2.31 -12.13
N PHE A 85 4.40 2.70 -10.86
CA PHE A 85 3.88 1.96 -9.71
C PHE A 85 3.06 2.83 -8.76
N ILE A 86 2.15 2.19 -8.04
CA ILE A 86 1.41 2.78 -6.92
C ILE A 86 1.73 2.03 -5.63
N GLN A 87 2.02 2.79 -4.59
CA GLN A 87 2.34 2.23 -3.28
C GLN A 87 1.09 2.04 -2.44
N VAL A 88 1.05 0.94 -1.69
CA VAL A 88 -0.04 0.58 -0.79
C VAL A 88 0.53 0.14 0.55
N LEU A 89 0.04 0.75 1.64
CA LEU A 89 0.37 0.38 3.01
C LEU A 89 -0.58 -0.69 3.52
N PHE A 90 0.00 -1.79 3.98
CA PHE A 90 -0.69 -2.85 4.67
C PHE A 90 -0.25 -2.96 6.13
N LYS A 91 -1.15 -3.46 6.97
CA LYS A 91 -0.87 -3.84 8.36
C LYS A 91 -1.21 -5.31 8.56
N GLN A 92 -0.34 -6.06 9.23
CA GLN A 92 -0.62 -7.45 9.55
C GLN A 92 -1.78 -7.57 10.56
N ASN A 93 -2.70 -8.49 10.29
CA ASN A 93 -3.75 -8.92 11.20
C ASN A 93 -3.09 -9.66 12.38
N MET A 94 -3.52 -9.34 13.60
CA MET A 94 -3.11 -10.03 14.82
C MET A 94 -4.03 -11.19 15.12
#